data_AF-A0A533U3R2-F1
#
_entry.id   AF-A0A533U3R2-F1
#
_cell.length_a   1.000
_cell.length_b   1.000
_cell.length_c   1.000
_cell.angle_alpha   90.00
_cell.angle_beta   90.00
_cell.angle_gamma   90.00
#
_symmetry.space_group_name_H-M   'P 1'
#
loop_
_entity.id
_entity.type
_entity.pdbx_description
1 polymer ?
#
loop_
_entity_poly.entity_id
_entity_poly.type
_entity_poly.pdbx_seq_one_letter_code
_entity_poly.pdbx_strand_id
1 'polypeptide(L)'
;MEQENTGQKILDPIERARLGLKVLNMSAQEAEETIDAYVSQGNYDQASVDYFKGQIAIQNRIKEKGAELLVSGAQILRLVTLAFAKNFTKNQPGAPSEQ
;
A
#
# COMPACT_ATOMS: atom_id res chain seq x y z
N MET A 1 -9.17 30.98 3.41
CA MET A 1 -8.21 31.10 2.30
C MET A 1 -9.03 31.46 1.08
N GLU A 2 -8.82 32.65 0.55
CA GLU A 2 -9.54 33.15 -0.62
C GLU A 2 -9.02 32.40 -1.86
N GLN A 3 -9.91 31.71 -2.56
CA GLN A 3 -9.56 31.10 -3.84
C GLN A 3 -9.39 32.22 -4.86
N GLU A 4 -8.15 32.57 -5.20
CA GLU A 4 -7.87 33.31 -6.42
C GLU A 4 -8.46 32.53 -7.59
N ASN A 5 -9.38 33.15 -8.31
CA ASN A 5 -10.15 32.54 -9.38
C ASN A 5 -9.28 32.45 -10.64
N THR A 6 -8.29 31.54 -10.64
CA THR A 6 -7.36 31.34 -11.76
C THR A 6 -8.00 30.68 -12.98
N GLY A 7 -9.29 30.32 -12.90
CA GLY A 7 -9.97 29.52 -13.93
C GLY A 7 -9.45 28.08 -14.03
N GLN A 8 -8.55 27.67 -13.13
CA GLN A 8 -8.03 26.32 -13.06
C GLN A 8 -9.00 25.40 -12.31
N LYS A 9 -9.20 24.19 -12.84
CA LYS A 9 -10.03 23.17 -12.23
C LYS A 9 -9.29 22.50 -11.07
N ILE A 10 -9.95 22.39 -9.94
CA ILE A 10 -9.51 21.50 -8.88
C ILE A 10 -10.05 20.11 -9.20
N LEU A 11 -9.24 19.07 -9.00
CA LEU A 11 -9.69 17.69 -9.09
C LEU A 11 -10.84 17.48 -8.10
N ASP A 12 -12.04 17.23 -8.61
CA ASP A 12 -13.20 17.08 -7.76
C ASP A 12 -13.16 15.76 -6.96
N PRO A 13 -13.90 15.63 -5.84
CA PRO A 13 -13.87 14.41 -5.03
C PRO A 13 -14.24 13.12 -5.79
N ILE A 14 -15.13 13.21 -6.79
CA ILE A 14 -15.57 12.09 -7.63
C ILE A 14 -14.47 11.71 -8.64
N GLU A 15 -13.83 12.69 -9.28
CA GLU A 15 -12.67 12.49 -10.15
C GLU A 15 -11.53 11.84 -9.37
N ARG A 16 -11.23 12.35 -8.17
CA ARG A 16 -10.23 11.75 -7.27
C ARG A 16 -10.58 10.32 -6.90
N ALA A 17 -11.84 10.02 -6.60
CA ALA A 17 -12.28 8.66 -6.30
C ALA A 17 -12.14 7.73 -7.51
N ARG A 18 -12.54 8.18 -8.70
CA ARG A 18 -12.42 7.39 -9.95
C ARG A 18 -10.96 7.14 -10.31
N LEU A 19 -10.12 8.16 -10.24
CA LEU A 19 -8.68 8.03 -10.46
C LEU A 19 -8.04 7.13 -9.41
N GLY A 20 -8.40 7.31 -8.14
CA GLY A 20 -7.93 6.48 -7.03
C GLY A 20 -8.24 4.99 -7.24
N LEU A 21 -9.46 4.66 -7.70
CA LEU A 21 -9.84 3.29 -8.06
C LEU A 21 -9.06 2.79 -9.28
N LYS A 22 -8.87 3.64 -10.30
CA LYS A 22 -8.12 3.29 -11.51
C LYS A 22 -6.66 2.95 -11.20
N VAL A 23 -6.02 3.72 -10.32
CA VAL A 23 -4.60 3.54 -9.96
C VAL A 23 -4.39 2.62 -8.76
N LEU A 24 -5.45 2.03 -8.20
CA LEU A 24 -5.39 1.27 -6.95
C LEU A 24 -4.40 0.09 -7.01
N ASN A 25 -4.29 -0.57 -8.16
CA ASN A 25 -3.45 -1.75 -8.34
C ASN A 25 -2.17 -1.45 -9.16
N MET A 26 -1.88 -0.18 -9.40
CA MET A 26 -0.70 0.25 -10.16
C MET A 26 0.49 0.52 -9.23
N SER A 27 1.71 0.42 -9.76
CA SER A 27 2.89 0.92 -9.06
C SER A 27 2.81 2.44 -8.88
N ALA A 28 3.64 3.00 -8.00
CA ALA A 28 3.65 4.45 -7.75
C ALA A 28 3.94 5.26 -9.03
N GLN A 29 4.86 4.77 -9.86
CA GLN A 29 5.23 5.42 -11.12
C GLN A 29 4.08 5.35 -12.15
N GLU A 30 3.49 4.17 -12.37
CA GLU A 30 2.36 4.00 -13.30
C GLU A 30 1.13 4.80 -12.87
N ALA A 31 0.89 4.87 -11.56
CA ALA A 31 -0.18 5.69 -10.99
C ALA A 31 0.04 7.18 -11.28
N GLU A 32 1.27 7.66 -11.11
CA GLU A 32 1.64 9.05 -11.39
C GLU A 32 1.47 9.39 -12.88
N GLU A 33 2.03 8.58 -13.77
CA GLU A 33 1.90 8.75 -15.23
C GLU A 33 0.42 8.73 -15.67
N THR A 34 -0.39 7.86 -15.07
CA THR A 34 -1.84 7.79 -15.35
C THR A 34 -2.59 9.04 -14.90
N ILE A 35 -2.22 9.60 -13.75
CA ILE A 35 -2.81 10.84 -13.24
C ILE A 35 -2.38 12.00 -14.14
N ASP A 36 -1.10 12.08 -14.52
CA ASP A 36 -0.58 13.10 -15.42
C ASP A 36 -1.27 13.09 -16.78
N ALA A 37 -1.45 11.92 -17.38
CA ALA A 37 -2.15 11.77 -18.65
C ALA A 37 -3.64 12.17 -18.57
N TYR A 38 -4.27 12.03 -17.39
CA TYR A 38 -5.65 12.47 -17.19
C TYR A 38 -5.73 14.00 -17.06
N VAL A 39 -4.87 14.59 -16.23
CA VAL A 39 -4.91 16.04 -15.98
C VAL A 39 -4.35 16.84 -17.15
N SER A 40 -3.49 16.26 -18.00
CA SER A 40 -2.98 16.93 -19.21
C SER A 40 -4.09 17.30 -20.21
N GLN A 41 -5.27 16.70 -20.08
CA GLN A 41 -6.44 16.99 -20.92
C GLN A 41 -7.28 18.17 -20.41
N GLY A 42 -6.98 18.69 -19.23
CA GLY A 42 -7.73 19.78 -18.60
C GLY A 42 -6.83 20.88 -18.04
N ASN A 43 -7.40 22.06 -17.86
CA ASN A 43 -6.72 23.18 -17.19
C ASN A 43 -6.80 22.99 -15.66
N TYR A 44 -6.13 21.97 -15.12
CA TYR A 44 -6.16 21.68 -13.68
C TYR A 44 -5.18 22.56 -12.89
N ASP A 45 -5.51 22.85 -11.64
CA ASP A 45 -4.61 23.49 -10.68
C ASP A 45 -3.53 22.48 -10.27
N GLN A 46 -2.27 22.84 -10.52
CA GLN A 46 -1.14 21.95 -10.29
C GLN A 46 -0.98 21.60 -8.80
N ALA A 47 -1.22 22.57 -7.89
CA ALA A 47 -1.09 22.32 -6.46
C ALA A 47 -2.10 21.27 -5.97
N SER A 48 -3.34 21.31 -6.46
CA SER A 48 -4.36 20.28 -6.22
C SER A 48 -3.95 18.91 -6.77
N VAL A 49 -3.36 18.86 -7.98
CA VAL A 49 -2.90 17.61 -8.59
C VAL A 49 -1.76 16.99 -7.78
N ASP A 50 -0.77 17.80 -7.41
CA ASP A 50 0.39 17.36 -6.62
C ASP A 50 -0.03 16.87 -5.24
N TYR A 51 -1.00 17.55 -4.60
CA TYR A 51 -1.59 17.08 -3.35
C TYR A 51 -2.24 15.70 -3.51
N PHE A 52 -3.02 15.50 -4.57
CA PHE A 52 -3.65 14.20 -4.85
C PHE A 52 -2.62 13.10 -5.13
N LYS A 53 -1.59 13.38 -5.95
CA LYS A 53 -0.46 12.47 -6.18
C LYS A 53 0.22 12.06 -4.87
N GLY A 54 0.47 13.03 -3.98
CA GLY A 54 1.03 12.76 -2.65
C GLY A 54 0.18 11.79 -1.82
N GLN A 55 -1.15 11.94 -1.86
CA GLN A 55 -2.06 11.01 -1.19
C GLN A 55 -1.99 9.59 -1.76
N ILE A 56 -1.86 9.45 -3.09
CA ILE A 56 -1.72 8.15 -3.76
C ILE A 56 -0.36 7.51 -3.42
N ALA A 57 0.72 8.29 -3.41
CA ALA A 57 2.04 7.82 -3.02
C ALA A 57 2.07 7.27 -1.59
N ILE A 58 1.42 7.97 -0.64
CA ILE A 58 1.27 7.48 0.74
C ILE A 58 0.50 6.16 0.77
N GLN A 59 -0.61 6.03 0.03
CA GLN A 59 -1.38 4.78 -0.03
C GLN A 59 -0.57 3.61 -0.58
N ASN A 60 0.23 3.82 -1.62
CA ASN A 60 1.09 2.78 -2.17
C ASN A 60 2.18 2.36 -1.18
N ARG A 61 2.79 3.32 -0.48
CA ARG A 61 3.75 3.02 0.58
C ARG A 61 3.13 2.24 1.75
N ILE A 62 1.89 2.55 2.12
CA ILE A 62 1.15 1.79 3.15
C ILE A 62 0.91 0.35 2.69
N LYS A 63 0.53 0.13 1.42
CA LYS A 63 0.34 -1.23 0.87
C LYS A 63 1.63 -2.03 0.88
N GLU A 64 2.73 -1.43 0.43
CA GLU A 64 4.05 -2.06 0.43
C GLU A 64 4.47 -2.45 1.85
N LYS A 65 4.39 -1.51 2.81
CA LYS A 65 4.71 -1.78 4.21
C LYS A 65 3.76 -2.78 4.87
N GLY A 66 2.49 -2.80 4.47
CA GLY A 66 1.51 -3.79 4.91
C GLY A 66 1.86 -5.20 4.41
N ALA A 67 2.28 -5.33 3.16
CA ALA A 67 2.74 -6.60 2.60
C ALA A 67 4.00 -7.12 3.32
N GLU A 68 4.98 -6.23 3.55
CA GLU A 68 6.19 -6.56 4.36
C GLU A 68 5.81 -7.02 5.77
N LEU A 69 4.85 -6.36 6.42
CA LEU A 69 4.39 -6.70 7.76
C LEU A 69 3.73 -8.08 7.79
N LEU A 70 2.89 -8.41 6.81
CA LEU A 70 2.25 -9.72 6.68
C LEU A 70 3.28 -10.84 6.50
N VAL A 71 4.28 -10.64 5.64
CA VAL A 71 5.38 -11.61 5.43
C VAL A 71 6.16 -11.82 6.73
N SER A 72 6.52 -10.73 7.41
CA SER A 72 7.24 -10.79 8.68
C SER A 72 6.42 -11.50 9.77
N GLY A 73 5.12 -11.21 9.85
CA GLY A 73 4.19 -11.89 10.76
C GLY A 73 4.09 -13.40 10.48
N ALA A 74 4.02 -13.80 9.21
CA ALA A 74 4.01 -15.21 8.82
C ALA A 74 5.31 -15.93 9.21
N GLN A 75 6.46 -15.26 9.10
CA GLN A 75 7.74 -15.82 9.54
C GLN A 75 7.77 -16.00 11.07
N ILE A 76 7.30 -15.02 11.84
CA ILE A 76 7.19 -15.13 13.30
C ILE A 76 6.29 -16.32 13.67
N LEU A 77 5.09 -16.41 13.07
CA LEU A 77 4.17 -17.53 13.30
C LEU A 77 4.83 -18.88 12.99
N ARG A 78 5.54 -18.98 11.87
CA ARG A 78 6.28 -20.20 11.50
C ARG A 78 7.33 -20.56 12.56
N LEU A 79 8.12 -19.60 13.02
CA LEU A 79 9.15 -19.83 14.04
C LEU A 79 8.53 -20.30 15.36
N VAL A 80 7.44 -19.66 15.79
CA VAL A 80 6.71 -20.04 17.01
C VAL A 80 6.14 -21.45 16.86
N THR A 81 5.44 -21.77 15.77
CA THR A 81 4.88 -23.12 15.55
C THR A 81 5.97 -24.19 15.50
N LEU A 82 7.10 -23.92 14.83
CA LEU A 82 8.24 -24.86 14.80
C LEU A 82 8.87 -25.06 16.18
N ALA A 83 9.01 -24.00 16.98
CA ALA A 83 9.53 -24.10 18.35
C ALA A 83 8.58 -24.91 19.25
N PHE A 84 7.27 -24.67 19.15
CA PHE A 84 6.26 -25.46 19.85
C PHE A 84 6.29 -26.93 19.44
N ALA A 85 6.33 -27.24 18.14
CA ALA A 85 6.41 -28.61 17.64
C ALA A 85 7.69 -29.33 18.11
N LYS A 86 8.84 -28.65 18.10
CA LYS A 86 10.10 -29.18 18.64
C LYS A 86 10.03 -29.44 20.15
N ASN A 87 9.42 -28.54 20.91
CA ASN A 87 9.25 -28.73 22.34
C ASN A 87 8.26 -29.86 22.67
N PHE A 88 7.23 -30.05 21.86
CA PHE A 88 6.24 -31.10 22.05
C PHE A 88 6.81 -32.49 21.73
N THR A 89 7.58 -32.61 20.63
CA THR A 89 8.28 -33.86 20.27
C THR A 89 9.38 -34.22 21.28
N LYS A 90 10.08 -33.23 21.83
CA LYS A 90 11.11 -33.45 22.87
C LYS A 90 10.54 -33.96 24.20
N ASN A 91 9.28 -33.65 24.51
CA ASN A 91 8.64 -34.02 25.78
C ASN A 91 7.66 -35.20 25.65
N GLN A 92 7.68 -35.96 24.55
CA GLN A 92 6.93 -37.22 24.48
C GLN A 92 7.58 -38.29 25.38
N PRO A 93 6.85 -38.87 26.35
CA PRO A 93 7.33 -39.99 27.15
C PRO A 93 7.30 -41.25 26.27
N GLY A 94 8.39 -41.52 25.55
CA GLY A 94 8.51 -42.73 24.73
C GLY A 94 9.44 -42.69 23.52
N ALA A 95 10.24 -41.63 23.30
CA ALA A 95 11.28 -41.70 22.27
C ALA A 95 12.33 -42.76 22.66
N PRO A 96 12.63 -43.75 21.79
CA PRO A 96 13.60 -44.80 22.10
C PRO A 96 14.96 -44.15 22.33
N SER A 97 15.60 -44.52 23.42
CA SER A 97 16.99 -44.19 23.72
C SER A 97 17.85 -44.64 22.53
N GLU A 98 18.44 -43.69 21.81
CA GLU A 98 19.55 -43.99 20.89
C GLU A 98 20.67 -44.64 21.72
N GLN A 99 20.99 -45.89 21.37
CA GLN A 99 22.25 -46.56 21.69
C GLN A 99 23.25 -46.30 20.56
#